data_AF-A0A964KJC1-F1
#
_entry.id   AF-A0A964KJC1-F1
#
_cell.length_a   1.000
_cell.length_b   1.000
_cell.length_c   1.000
_cell.angle_alpha   90.00
_cell.angle_beta   90.00
_cell.angle_gamma   90.00
#
_symmetry.space_group_name_H-M   'P 1'
#
loop_
_entity.id
_entity.type
_entity.pdbx_description
1 polymer ?
#
loop_
_entity_poly.entity_id
_entity_poly.type
_entity_poly.pdbx_seq_one_letter_code
_entity_poly.pdbx_strand_id
1 'polypeptide(L)'
;MMSIGQGTEDGIKLINVGADSATFEIDGKRQVLRLGQYVGSTQSASEEKVVLKVAEGGHFFADAKVNGGSIKFMVDTGATMIEISATDARRLGIDYLSAPTGRANTANGSRIVWKVKLDTVSIGGIALNNVDVTVLDGGLTMPLLGNSFLSRTSMQHDGDTLIMTKRF
;
A
#
# COMPACT_ATOMS: atom_id res chain seq x y z
N MET A 1 25.01 27.34 -21.35
CA MET A 1 25.87 26.72 -20.32
C MET A 1 25.65 27.51 -19.04
N MET A 2 25.08 26.92 -17.99
CA MET A 2 24.92 27.59 -16.69
C MET A 2 26.13 27.31 -15.80
N SER A 3 26.58 28.31 -15.04
CA SER A 3 27.69 28.19 -14.09
C SER A 3 27.16 28.11 -12.65
N ILE A 4 27.88 27.44 -11.76
CA ILE A 4 27.52 27.33 -10.34
C ILE A 4 27.40 28.74 -9.74
N GLY A 5 26.26 29.01 -9.07
CA GLY A 5 25.97 30.30 -8.45
C GLY A 5 25.15 31.28 -9.30
N GLN A 6 24.92 31.03 -10.59
CA GLN A 6 23.99 31.83 -11.41
C GLN A 6 22.55 31.38 -11.15
N GLY A 7 21.67 32.37 -10.96
CA GLY A 7 20.22 32.18 -10.89
C GLY A 7 19.55 32.45 -12.23
N THR A 8 18.40 31.82 -12.49
CA THR A 8 17.50 32.20 -13.60
C THR A 8 16.45 33.20 -13.13
N GLU A 9 15.77 33.86 -14.07
CA GLU A 9 14.67 34.81 -13.76
C GLU A 9 13.52 34.14 -12.97
N ASP A 10 13.41 32.81 -13.02
CA ASP A 10 12.41 32.00 -12.30
C ASP A 10 12.81 31.66 -10.84
N GLY A 11 13.83 32.30 -10.26
CA GLY A 11 14.21 32.10 -8.86
C GLY A 11 14.94 30.79 -8.56
N ILE A 12 15.45 30.10 -9.60
CA ILE A 12 16.20 28.86 -9.48
C ILE A 12 17.69 29.18 -9.42
N LYS A 13 18.38 28.76 -8.36
CA LYS A 13 19.83 28.93 -8.18
C LYS A 13 20.54 27.60 -8.13
N LEU A 14 21.56 27.39 -8.96
CA LEU A 14 22.41 26.21 -8.87
C LEU A 14 23.41 26.33 -7.72
N ILE A 15 23.34 25.41 -6.75
CA ILE A 15 24.15 25.38 -5.53
C ILE A 15 25.38 24.49 -5.68
N ASN A 16 25.24 23.30 -6.26
CA ASN A 16 26.33 22.34 -6.37
C ASN A 16 26.12 21.41 -7.57
N VAL A 17 27.20 20.92 -8.18
CA VAL A 17 27.17 19.90 -9.23
C VAL A 17 28.16 18.80 -8.84
N GLY A 18 27.64 17.58 -8.72
CA GLY A 18 28.39 16.33 -8.56
C GLY A 18 28.43 15.53 -9.86
N ALA A 19 29.04 14.35 -9.82
CA ALA A 19 29.25 13.50 -11.00
C ALA A 19 27.94 13.00 -11.65
N ASP A 20 26.89 12.81 -10.84
CA ASP A 20 25.59 12.28 -11.26
C ASP A 20 24.41 13.15 -10.76
N SER A 21 24.68 14.32 -10.18
CA SER A 21 23.67 15.11 -9.49
C SER A 21 23.98 16.60 -9.49
N ALA A 22 22.95 17.42 -9.33
CA ALA A 22 23.05 18.84 -9.14
C ALA A 22 22.06 19.29 -8.07
N THR A 23 22.51 20.13 -7.14
CA THR A 23 21.66 20.74 -6.11
C THR A 23 21.26 22.13 -6.55
N PHE A 24 19.98 22.41 -6.56
CA PHE A 24 19.38 23.71 -6.85
C PHE A 24 18.68 24.25 -5.62
N GLU A 25 18.51 25.56 -5.54
CA GLU A 25 17.62 26.24 -4.62
C GLU A 25 16.49 26.87 -5.44
N ILE A 26 15.25 26.46 -5.16
CA ILE A 26 14.03 26.91 -5.85
C ILE A 26 13.06 27.37 -4.76
N ASP A 27 12.61 28.62 -4.82
CA ASP A 27 11.75 29.23 -3.79
C ASP A 27 12.29 29.07 -2.35
N GLY A 28 13.61 29.16 -2.18
CA GLY A 28 14.29 29.01 -0.89
C GLY A 28 14.43 27.56 -0.38
N LYS A 29 14.00 26.56 -1.17
CA LYS A 29 14.15 25.14 -0.84
C LYS A 29 15.24 24.50 -1.69
N ARG A 30 16.12 23.73 -1.05
CA ARG A 30 17.14 22.94 -1.76
C ARG A 30 16.53 21.69 -2.37
N GLN A 31 16.71 21.52 -3.67
CA GLN A 31 16.29 20.34 -4.43
C GLN A 31 17.51 19.69 -5.08
N VAL A 32 17.65 18.37 -4.95
CA VAL A 32 18.72 17.61 -5.60
C VAL A 32 18.14 16.91 -6.82
N LEU A 33 18.66 17.23 -8.00
CA LEU A 33 18.32 16.60 -9.27
C LEU A 33 19.42 15.61 -9.63
N ARG A 34 19.07 14.34 -9.83
CA ARG A 34 20.00 13.31 -10.30
C ARG A 34 19.86 13.10 -11.81
N LEU A 35 20.97 12.91 -12.50
CA LEU A 35 20.99 12.51 -13.91
C LEU A 35 20.21 11.17 -14.03
N GLY A 36 19.12 11.18 -14.80
CA GLY A 36 18.20 10.03 -14.92
C GLY A 36 16.89 10.16 -14.15
N GLN A 37 16.75 11.16 -13.26
CA GLN A 37 15.44 11.59 -12.75
C GLN A 37 15.00 12.84 -13.51
N TYR A 38 14.16 12.63 -14.52
CA TYR A 38 13.57 13.71 -15.31
C TYR A 38 12.82 14.69 -14.40
N VAL A 39 13.11 15.98 -14.57
CA VAL A 39 12.41 17.10 -13.95
C VAL A 39 11.10 17.30 -14.72
N GLY A 40 10.11 16.52 -14.33
CA GLY A 40 8.71 16.74 -14.65
C GLY A 40 7.96 16.47 -13.36
N SER A 41 7.13 17.40 -12.93
CA SER A 41 6.17 17.19 -11.87
C SER A 41 5.15 16.13 -12.30
N THR A 42 5.56 14.88 -12.23
CA THR A 42 4.71 13.75 -11.93
C THR A 42 5.39 13.13 -10.73
N GLN A 43 4.65 13.10 -9.61
CA GLN A 43 4.77 12.06 -8.61
C GLN A 43 5.42 10.86 -9.28
N SER A 44 6.68 10.52 -8.92
CA SER A 44 7.26 9.26 -9.38
C SER A 44 6.15 8.27 -9.14
N ALA A 45 5.58 7.72 -10.21
CA ALA A 45 4.66 6.61 -10.05
C ALA A 45 5.57 5.60 -9.39
N SER A 46 5.50 5.53 -8.05
CA SER A 46 6.07 4.43 -7.32
C SER A 46 5.56 3.25 -8.12
N GLU A 47 6.47 2.44 -8.69
CA GLU A 47 6.03 1.21 -9.33
C GLU A 47 4.96 0.65 -8.41
N GLU A 48 3.73 0.49 -8.92
CA GLU A 48 2.59 0.08 -8.12
C GLU A 48 2.82 -1.39 -7.78
N LYS A 49 3.88 -1.67 -7.05
CA LYS A 49 4.58 -2.92 -6.92
C LYS A 49 5.04 -3.03 -5.48
N VAL A 50 4.90 -4.23 -4.95
CA VAL A 50 5.43 -4.59 -3.65
C VAL A 50 6.11 -5.94 -3.77
N VAL A 51 7.23 -6.08 -3.08
CA VAL A 51 8.04 -7.29 -3.05
C VAL A 51 8.03 -7.79 -1.61
N LEU A 52 7.39 -8.93 -1.41
CA LEU A 52 7.25 -9.57 -0.10
C LEU A 52 8.18 -10.79 -0.05
N LYS A 53 8.97 -10.91 1.00
CA LYS A 53 9.72 -12.13 1.28
C LYS A 53 8.85 -13.08 2.09
N VAL A 54 8.99 -14.37 1.84
CA VAL A 54 8.36 -15.40 2.66
C VAL A 54 8.86 -15.26 4.10
N ALA A 55 7.95 -15.35 5.06
CA ALA A 55 8.28 -15.37 6.47
C ALA A 55 8.50 -16.81 6.96
N GLU A 56 9.02 -16.95 8.18
CA GLU A 56 9.03 -18.23 8.88
C GLU A 56 7.61 -18.82 8.92
N GLY A 57 7.48 -20.10 8.53
CA GLY A 57 6.18 -20.76 8.37
C GLY A 57 5.62 -20.76 6.94
N GLY A 58 6.29 -20.13 5.96
CA GLY A 58 5.95 -20.28 4.54
C GLY A 58 4.86 -19.33 4.02
N HIS A 59 4.43 -18.36 4.83
CA HIS A 59 3.42 -17.38 4.46
C HIS A 59 4.04 -16.02 4.09
N PHE A 60 3.36 -15.28 3.22
CA PHE A 60 3.71 -13.88 2.93
C PHE A 60 2.90 -12.94 3.81
N PHE A 61 3.55 -11.87 4.28
CA PHE A 61 2.91 -10.84 5.08
C PHE A 61 3.08 -9.47 4.43
N ALA A 62 2.02 -8.67 4.45
CA ALA A 62 2.00 -7.33 3.89
C ALA A 62 1.63 -6.31 4.97
N ASP A 63 2.51 -5.34 5.20
CA ASP A 63 2.16 -4.15 5.99
C ASP A 63 1.28 -3.22 5.15
N ALA A 64 0.11 -2.89 5.69
CA ALA A 64 -0.90 -2.09 5.03
C ALA A 64 -1.28 -0.87 5.89
N LYS A 65 -1.79 0.16 5.22
CA LYS A 65 -2.58 1.21 5.85
C LYS A 65 -4.02 1.11 5.38
N VAL A 66 -4.95 1.12 6.34
CA VAL A 66 -6.39 1.11 6.12
C VAL A 66 -6.98 2.33 6.81
N ASN A 67 -7.59 3.23 6.05
CA ASN A 67 -8.16 4.49 6.56
C ASN A 67 -7.20 5.29 7.48
N GLY A 68 -5.88 5.20 7.22
CA GLY A 68 -4.82 5.86 7.99
C GLY A 68 -4.20 5.02 9.13
N GLY A 69 -4.83 3.92 9.54
CA GLY A 69 -4.29 3.01 10.56
C GLY A 69 -3.45 1.87 9.96
N SER A 70 -2.37 1.48 10.65
CA SER A 70 -1.49 0.38 10.21
C SER A 70 -2.03 -0.99 10.61
N ILE A 71 -1.92 -1.98 9.72
CA ILE A 71 -2.29 -3.37 9.98
C ILE A 71 -1.41 -4.29 9.13
N LYS A 72 -1.03 -5.46 9.66
CA LYS A 72 -0.29 -6.48 8.93
C LYS A 72 -1.24 -7.59 8.54
N PHE A 73 -1.28 -7.91 7.25
CA PHE A 73 -2.08 -9.00 6.71
C PHE A 73 -1.21 -10.19 6.34
N MET A 74 -1.73 -11.40 6.54
CA MET A 74 -1.26 -12.58 5.83
C MET A 74 -1.87 -12.60 4.43
N VAL A 75 -1.09 -12.87 3.40
CA VAL A 75 -1.61 -13.06 2.03
C VAL A 75 -2.36 -14.38 1.96
N ASP A 76 -3.65 -14.33 1.62
CA ASP A 76 -4.50 -15.52 1.51
C ASP A 76 -5.33 -15.47 0.21
N THR A 77 -4.87 -16.21 -0.79
CA THR A 77 -5.55 -16.33 -2.09
C THR A 77 -6.84 -17.14 -2.03
N GLY A 78 -7.09 -17.87 -0.93
CA GLY A 78 -8.33 -18.60 -0.68
C GLY A 78 -9.43 -17.73 -0.06
N ALA A 79 -9.07 -16.61 0.58
CA ALA A 79 -10.03 -15.67 1.15
C ALA A 79 -10.73 -14.85 0.05
N THR A 80 -12.07 -14.80 0.07
CA THR A 80 -12.83 -14.05 -0.94
C THR A 80 -12.71 -12.53 -0.75
N MET A 81 -12.66 -12.07 0.50
CA MET A 81 -12.51 -10.67 0.87
C MET A 81 -11.32 -10.51 1.82
N ILE A 82 -10.86 -9.27 2.04
CA ILE A 82 -10.06 -8.96 3.22
C ILE A 82 -10.85 -9.38 4.45
N GLU A 83 -10.19 -9.99 5.44
CA GLU A 83 -10.79 -10.36 6.71
C GLU A 83 -10.03 -9.71 7.87
N ILE A 84 -10.76 -9.06 8.77
CA ILE A 84 -10.22 -8.46 10.00
C ILE A 84 -11.08 -8.80 11.20
N SER A 85 -10.48 -8.76 12.40
CA SER A 85 -11.23 -8.94 13.64
C SER A 85 -12.03 -7.68 13.99
N ALA A 86 -13.11 -7.83 14.77
CA ALA A 86 -13.83 -6.73 15.40
C ALA A 86 -12.91 -5.82 16.24
N THR A 87 -11.84 -6.38 16.82
CA THR A 87 -10.82 -5.62 17.55
C THR A 87 -9.98 -4.75 16.61
N ASP A 88 -9.54 -5.29 15.47
CA ASP A 88 -8.82 -4.52 14.46
C ASP A 88 -9.71 -3.45 13.83
N ALA A 89 -10.97 -3.76 13.52
CA ALA A 89 -11.91 -2.79 12.99
C ALA A 89 -12.06 -1.57 13.92
N ARG A 90 -12.23 -1.80 15.23
CA ARG A 90 -12.27 -0.73 16.24
C ARG A 90 -10.96 0.05 16.30
N ARG A 91 -9.82 -0.63 16.29
CA ARG A 91 -8.49 0.00 16.31
C ARG A 91 -8.22 0.88 15.09
N LEU A 92 -8.78 0.49 13.93
CA LEU A 92 -8.68 1.23 12.67
C LEU A 92 -9.77 2.30 12.50
N GLY A 93 -10.65 2.47 13.49
CA GLY A 93 -11.74 3.46 13.41
C GLY A 93 -12.85 3.09 12.41
N ILE A 94 -12.98 1.80 12.07
CA ILE A 94 -13.99 1.31 11.14
C ILE A 94 -15.30 1.08 11.90
N ASP A 95 -16.34 1.86 11.57
CA ASP A 95 -17.70 1.61 12.08
C ASP A 95 -18.35 0.43 11.33
N TYR A 96 -18.09 -0.77 11.83
CA TYR A 96 -18.64 -1.99 11.24
C TYR A 96 -20.03 -2.36 11.80
N LEU A 97 -20.45 -1.78 12.93
CA LEU A 97 -21.72 -2.15 13.58
C LEU A 97 -22.94 -1.62 12.85
N SER A 98 -22.79 -0.53 12.10
CA SER A 98 -23.80 0.02 11.19
C SER A 98 -23.83 -0.67 9.82
N ALA A 99 -22.88 -1.55 9.54
CA ALA A 99 -22.73 -2.19 8.24
C ALA A 99 -23.66 -3.40 8.07
N PRO A 100 -24.03 -3.77 6.81
CA PRO A 100 -24.80 -4.97 6.55
C PRO A 100 -24.12 -6.23 7.06
N THR A 101 -24.91 -7.10 7.68
CA THR A 101 -24.44 -8.43 8.09
C THR A 101 -24.61 -9.45 6.98
N GLY A 102 -23.79 -10.51 7.03
CA GLY A 102 -23.87 -11.66 6.16
C GLY A 102 -23.45 -12.93 6.88
N ARG A 103 -23.36 -14.02 6.11
CA ARG A 103 -22.79 -15.28 6.59
C ARG A 103 -21.54 -15.61 5.77
N ALA A 104 -20.46 -15.96 6.44
CA ALA A 104 -19.25 -16.48 5.82
C ALA A 104 -19.00 -17.91 6.28
N ASN A 105 -18.54 -18.77 5.37
CA ASN A 105 -18.09 -20.11 5.70
C ASN A 105 -16.59 -20.04 5.98
N THR A 106 -16.21 -20.27 7.23
CA THR A 106 -14.81 -20.32 7.66
C THR A 106 -14.42 -21.78 7.93
N ALA A 107 -13.14 -22.03 8.19
CA ALA A 107 -12.67 -23.34 8.65
C ALA A 107 -13.41 -23.81 9.92
N ASN A 108 -13.87 -22.88 10.77
CA ASN A 108 -14.62 -23.17 11.99
C ASN A 108 -16.15 -23.25 11.77
N GLY A 109 -16.59 -23.26 10.51
CA GLY A 109 -17.99 -23.30 10.11
C GLY A 109 -18.58 -21.93 9.78
N SER A 110 -19.90 -21.90 9.55
CA SER A 110 -20.62 -20.69 9.17
C SER A 110 -20.74 -19.71 10.35
N ARG A 111 -20.42 -18.43 10.13
CA ARG A 111 -20.50 -17.37 11.15
C ARG A 111 -21.11 -16.09 10.58
N ILE A 112 -21.68 -15.27 11.45
CA ILE A 112 -22.15 -13.93 11.12
C ILE A 112 -20.93 -13.03 10.96
N VAL A 113 -20.97 -12.20 9.92
CA VAL A 113 -19.92 -11.23 9.62
C VAL A 113 -20.52 -9.90 9.21
N TRP A 114 -19.76 -8.82 9.33
CA TRP A 114 -20.14 -7.50 8.84
C TRP A 114 -19.36 -7.19 7.58
N LYS A 115 -20.05 -6.71 6.54
CA LYS A 115 -19.43 -6.35 5.26
C LYS A 115 -19.28 -4.85 5.18
N VAL A 116 -18.04 -4.37 5.22
CA VAL A 116 -17.70 -2.96 5.19
C VAL A 116 -16.94 -2.66 3.89
N LYS A 117 -17.11 -1.45 3.37
CA LYS A 117 -16.30 -0.93 2.26
C LYS A 117 -15.25 0.01 2.83
N LEU A 118 -13.98 -0.32 2.62
CA LEU A 118 -12.85 0.51 3.01
C LEU A 118 -12.62 1.59 1.95
N ASP A 119 -12.40 2.82 2.40
CA ASP A 119 -12.17 3.97 1.52
C ASP A 119 -10.87 3.78 0.75
N THR A 120 -9.79 3.49 1.46
CA THR A 120 -8.48 3.21 0.88
C THR A 120 -7.74 2.14 1.67
N VAL A 121 -7.16 1.19 0.93
CA VAL A 121 -6.18 0.22 1.42
C VAL A 121 -4.90 0.41 0.64
N SER A 122 -3.79 0.67 1.34
CA SER A 122 -2.48 0.85 0.71
C SER A 122 -1.44 -0.13 1.25
N ILE A 123 -0.70 -0.78 0.36
CA ILE A 123 0.40 -1.71 0.66
C ILE A 123 1.60 -1.30 -0.19
N GLY A 124 2.66 -0.80 0.44
CA GLY A 124 3.79 -0.23 -0.29
C GLY A 124 3.34 0.86 -1.28
N GLY A 125 3.69 0.71 -2.56
CA GLY A 125 3.26 1.61 -3.64
C GLY A 125 1.85 1.32 -4.21
N ILE A 126 1.17 0.25 -3.77
CA ILE A 126 -0.17 -0.11 -4.26
C ILE A 126 -1.22 0.54 -3.37
N ALA A 127 -2.06 1.40 -3.93
CA ALA A 127 -3.24 1.93 -3.26
C ALA A 127 -4.51 1.59 -4.05
N LEU A 128 -5.48 1.00 -3.35
CA LEU A 128 -6.79 0.64 -3.89
C LEU A 128 -7.89 1.31 -3.07
N ASN A 129 -8.90 1.82 -3.78
CA ASN A 129 -10.08 2.42 -3.16
C ASN A 129 -11.26 1.46 -3.19
N ASN A 130 -12.25 1.70 -2.33
CA ASN A 130 -13.51 0.97 -2.32
C ASN A 130 -13.31 -0.55 -2.24
N VAL A 131 -12.52 -0.98 -1.25
CA VAL A 131 -12.14 -2.39 -1.07
C VAL A 131 -13.07 -3.04 -0.06
N ASP A 132 -13.72 -4.13 -0.44
CA ASP A 132 -14.60 -4.86 0.48
C ASP A 132 -13.80 -5.60 1.55
N VAL A 133 -14.21 -5.45 2.80
CA VAL A 133 -13.66 -6.14 3.96
C VAL A 133 -14.78 -6.80 4.75
N THR A 134 -14.47 -7.97 5.29
CA THR A 134 -15.33 -8.69 6.22
C THR A 134 -14.77 -8.53 7.63
N VAL A 135 -15.60 -8.10 8.56
CA VAL A 135 -15.27 -8.04 9.99
C VAL A 135 -15.88 -9.26 10.69
N LEU A 136 -15.06 -9.96 11.47
CA LEU A 136 -15.43 -11.16 12.22
C LEU A 136 -15.33 -10.90 13.72
N ASP A 137 -16.32 -11.39 14.48
CA ASP A 137 -16.27 -11.39 15.94
C ASP A 137 -15.73 -12.74 16.44
N GLY A 138 -14.41 -12.77 16.65
CA GLY A 138 -13.67 -13.95 17.09
C GLY A 138 -13.30 -14.93 15.97
N GLY A 139 -12.48 -15.94 16.31
CA GLY A 139 -12.12 -17.04 15.42
C GLY A 139 -11.11 -16.71 14.31
N LEU A 140 -10.70 -15.45 14.17
CA LEU A 140 -9.65 -15.02 13.25
C LEU A 140 -8.33 -14.83 14.00
N THR A 141 -7.34 -15.69 13.74
CA THR A 141 -6.03 -15.64 14.39
C THR A 141 -5.22 -14.42 13.94
N MET A 142 -5.36 -14.02 12.67
CA MET A 142 -4.69 -12.86 12.11
C MET A 142 -5.44 -12.29 10.91
N PRO A 143 -5.28 -10.99 10.59
CA PRO A 143 -5.89 -10.37 9.42
C PRO A 143 -5.46 -11.05 8.11
N LEU A 144 -6.41 -11.25 7.19
CA LEU A 144 -6.16 -11.88 5.88
C LEU A 144 -6.33 -10.87 4.74
N LEU A 145 -5.37 -10.85 3.81
CA LEU A 145 -5.46 -10.10 2.56
C LEU A 145 -6.04 -11.02 1.49
N GLY A 146 -7.35 -10.89 1.25
CA GLY A 146 -8.08 -11.72 0.30
C GLY A 146 -8.30 -11.09 -1.08
N ASN A 147 -9.10 -11.78 -1.89
CA ASN A 147 -9.29 -11.48 -3.30
C ASN A 147 -10.03 -10.17 -3.61
N SER A 148 -10.71 -9.55 -2.64
CA SER A 148 -11.22 -8.18 -2.82
C SER A 148 -10.12 -7.13 -3.04
N PHE A 149 -8.89 -7.43 -2.60
CA PHE A 149 -7.68 -6.69 -2.93
C PHE A 149 -6.85 -7.41 -4.00
N LEU A 150 -6.53 -8.69 -3.78
CA LEU A 150 -5.53 -9.42 -4.59
C LEU A 150 -5.92 -9.52 -6.07
N SER A 151 -7.22 -9.62 -6.40
CA SER A 151 -7.69 -9.70 -7.80
C SER A 151 -7.38 -8.47 -8.64
N ARG A 152 -7.12 -7.31 -8.00
CA ARG A 152 -6.71 -6.06 -8.65
C ARG A 152 -5.18 -5.95 -8.78
N THR A 153 -4.47 -7.02 -8.45
CA THR A 153 -3.02 -7.13 -8.58
C THR A 153 -2.66 -8.32 -9.48
N SER A 154 -1.49 -8.24 -10.12
CA SER A 154 -0.76 -9.36 -10.68
C SER A 154 0.15 -9.89 -9.59
N MET A 155 0.19 -11.21 -9.43
CA MET A 155 1.06 -11.87 -8.46
C MET A 155 2.04 -12.77 -9.20
N GLN A 156 3.33 -12.59 -8.93
CA GLN A 156 4.42 -13.42 -9.46
C GLN A 156 5.23 -13.97 -8.29
N HIS A 157 5.40 -15.29 -8.27
CA HIS A 157 6.29 -15.95 -7.31
C HIS A 157 7.66 -16.15 -7.96
N ASP A 158 8.71 -15.77 -7.23
CA ASP A 158 10.11 -15.97 -7.60
C ASP A 158 10.88 -16.49 -6.38
N GLY A 159 11.02 -17.82 -6.30
CA GLY A 159 11.55 -18.52 -5.13
C GLY A 159 10.80 -18.14 -3.86
N ASP A 160 11.53 -17.52 -2.93
CA ASP A 160 11.05 -17.08 -1.62
C ASP A 160 10.41 -15.68 -1.64
N THR A 161 10.09 -15.16 -2.83
CA THR A 161 9.58 -13.80 -3.02
C THR A 161 8.23 -13.81 -3.74
N LEU A 162 7.29 -13.02 -3.24
CA LEU A 162 6.06 -12.67 -3.90
C LEU A 162 6.13 -11.22 -4.38
N ILE A 163 6.02 -11.04 -5.69
CA ILE A 163 5.92 -9.73 -6.33
C ILE A 163 4.44 -9.49 -6.63
N MET A 164 3.85 -8.46 -6.02
CA MET A 164 2.52 -7.99 -6.39
C MET A 164 2.64 -6.69 -7.15
N THR A 165 1.92 -6.54 -8.27
CA THR A 165 1.85 -5.31 -9.06
C THR A 165 0.39 -4.95 -9.33
N LYS A 166 -0.04 -3.72 -9.09
CA LYS A 166 -1.41 -3.27 -9.38
C LYS A 166 -1.73 -3.39 -10.86
N ARG A 167 -2.98 -3.74 -11.18
CA ARG A 167 -3.48 -3.87 -12.54
C ARG A 167 -4.39 -2.73 -12.95
N PHE A 168 -5.25 -2.28 -12.03
CA PHE A 168 -6.22 -1.18 -12.21
C PHE A 168 -6.81 -0.77 -10.86
#